data_AF-A0A965DJP9-F1
#
_entry.id   AF-A0A965DJP9-F1
#
_cell.length_a   1.000
_cell.length_b   1.000
_cell.length_c   1.000
_cell.angle_alpha   90.00
_cell.angle_beta   90.00
_cell.angle_gamma   90.00
#
_symmetry.space_group_name_H-M   'P 1'
#
loop_
_entity.id
_entity.type
_entity.pdbx_description
1 polymer ?
#
loop_
_entity_poly.entity_id
_entity_poly.type
_entity_poly.pdbx_seq_one_letter_code
_entity_poly.pdbx_strand_id
1 'polypeptide(L)'
;MDLKDTLRSIIEKIVQSSLSSKPSKSYTFEKASEDKIASLNSPFRRVMPLDIHSPALIIKFYLKEKFSPKLIEECKSISEQVVEINLSTMPADDKVLEMLSGFENLEKLNLNGTAITGAAFKQLQANKKLEEIQLANTQVNYEAALLLANIASLKSVYLWNSKVSDKEIKNLQSKFPKIKWDIGYIPDENELLKLTPPSPTNTEKMILDPGENITLKHPLPGAQIRYTIDGSKPDSITGMLYTKPFSISGLTQINAVGTSIGWLTSNVSSFTYFLKGNKIDSATIINPPAEKYRANGEKALIDLNKGTPNNLNLNWIGFREQTMKAGFHLSEGKIISKVILSLADNTGSYVFPPEKIIVKGGIDKQHLKTLGSLIPVQPKAQRNSSILPVTVDFTPGGYKYLEIEAINVQKLPKWHPGKKEKGWVFVDEVFFY
;
A
#
# COMPACT_ATOMS: atom_id res chain seq x y z
N MET A 1 -26.50 -16.10 -33.54
CA MET A 1 -26.72 -15.74 -32.13
C MET A 1 -26.04 -16.82 -31.32
N ASP A 2 -24.85 -16.56 -30.78
CA ASP A 2 -24.00 -17.58 -30.15
C ASP A 2 -23.88 -17.29 -28.65
N LEU A 3 -24.37 -18.22 -27.82
CA LEU A 3 -24.43 -18.11 -26.36
C LEU A 3 -23.09 -18.43 -25.68
N LYS A 4 -21.98 -18.54 -26.43
CA LYS A 4 -20.64 -18.91 -25.91
C LYS A 4 -19.61 -17.79 -25.89
N ASP A 5 -19.96 -16.57 -26.30
CA ASP A 5 -19.05 -15.42 -26.23
C ASP A 5 -18.94 -14.90 -24.79
N THR A 6 -17.98 -15.47 -24.06
CA THR A 6 -17.69 -15.11 -22.67
C THR A 6 -17.17 -13.68 -22.54
N LEU A 7 -16.50 -13.15 -23.57
CA LEU A 7 -16.00 -11.77 -23.57
C LEU A 7 -17.16 -10.78 -23.64
N ARG A 8 -18.14 -11.03 -24.51
CA ARG A 8 -19.37 -10.24 -24.60
C ARG A 8 -20.20 -10.31 -23.32
N SER A 9 -20.33 -11.47 -22.68
CA SER A 9 -21.03 -11.61 -21.39
C SER A 9 -20.35 -10.84 -20.25
N ILE A 10 -19.01 -10.81 -20.24
CA ILE A 10 -18.23 -9.99 -19.29
C ILE A 10 -18.43 -8.51 -19.59
N ILE A 11 -18.35 -8.08 -20.85
CA ILE A 11 -18.57 -6.69 -21.26
C ILE A 11 -20.02 -6.27 -20.95
N GLU A 12 -21.03 -7.08 -21.25
CA GLU A 12 -22.43 -6.81 -20.94
C GLU A 12 -22.67 -6.69 -19.43
N LYS A 13 -22.01 -7.52 -18.61
CA LYS A 13 -22.04 -7.36 -17.14
C LYS A 13 -21.31 -6.13 -16.65
N ILE A 14 -20.18 -5.76 -17.26
CA ILE A 14 -19.45 -4.53 -16.94
C ILE A 14 -20.31 -3.32 -17.32
N VAL A 15 -20.91 -3.32 -18.50
CA VAL A 15 -21.84 -2.29 -18.98
C VAL A 15 -23.07 -2.22 -18.09
N GLN A 16 -23.73 -3.35 -17.76
CA GLN A 16 -24.87 -3.39 -16.84
C GLN A 16 -24.51 -2.96 -15.41
N SER A 17 -23.32 -3.31 -14.91
CA SER A 17 -22.85 -2.86 -13.61
C SER A 17 -22.51 -1.36 -13.61
N SER A 18 -22.02 -0.81 -14.73
CA SER A 18 -21.79 0.62 -14.92
C SER A 18 -23.09 1.42 -15.09
N LEU A 19 -24.19 0.75 -15.46
CA LEU A 19 -25.53 1.32 -15.55
C LEU A 19 -26.24 1.39 -14.19
N SER A 20 -25.65 0.86 -13.10
CA SER A 20 -26.07 1.18 -11.73
C SER A 20 -25.62 2.58 -11.30
N SER A 21 -25.81 3.56 -12.19
CA SER A 21 -25.72 4.96 -11.84
C SER A 21 -26.85 5.28 -10.86
N LYS A 22 -26.52 5.94 -9.73
CA LYS A 22 -27.54 6.67 -8.96
C LYS A 22 -28.38 7.47 -9.98
N PRO A 23 -29.72 7.51 -9.88
CA PRO A 23 -30.53 8.24 -10.83
C PRO A 23 -29.96 9.65 -10.97
N SER A 24 -29.50 9.99 -12.17
CA SER A 24 -28.97 11.31 -12.48
C SER A 24 -30.07 12.32 -12.18
N LYS A 25 -29.71 13.40 -11.48
CA LYS A 25 -30.65 14.48 -11.17
C LYS A 25 -31.20 15.01 -12.49
N SER A 26 -32.52 15.00 -12.63
CA SER A 26 -33.19 15.51 -13.83
C SER A 26 -33.38 17.01 -13.72
N TYR A 27 -33.21 17.72 -14.83
CA TYR A 27 -33.30 19.16 -14.95
C TYR A 27 -34.36 19.52 -15.99
N THR A 28 -35.15 20.55 -15.71
CA THR A 28 -36.35 20.91 -16.50
C THR A 28 -36.11 22.05 -17.50
N PHE A 29 -34.93 22.66 -17.49
CA PHE A 29 -34.57 23.72 -18.43
C PHE A 29 -34.00 23.15 -19.74
N GLU A 30 -34.11 23.92 -20.81
CA GLU A 30 -33.63 23.55 -22.13
C GLU A 30 -32.09 23.52 -22.20
N LYS A 31 -31.54 22.62 -23.03
CA LYS A 31 -30.09 22.51 -23.26
C LYS A 31 -29.59 23.75 -23.99
N ALA A 32 -28.45 24.30 -23.55
CA ALA A 32 -27.74 25.32 -24.32
C ALA A 32 -27.24 24.76 -25.66
N SER A 33 -27.22 25.58 -26.72
CA SER A 33 -26.73 25.12 -28.02
C SER A 33 -25.25 24.74 -27.97
N GLU A 34 -24.86 23.75 -28.78
CA GLU A 34 -23.49 23.25 -28.80
C GLU A 34 -22.51 24.32 -29.29
N ASP A 35 -22.91 25.13 -30.28
CA ASP A 35 -22.14 26.28 -30.76
C ASP A 35 -21.91 27.31 -29.65
N LYS A 36 -22.92 27.54 -28.80
CA LYS A 36 -22.80 28.48 -27.69
C LYS A 36 -21.80 27.97 -26.66
N ILE A 37 -21.90 26.70 -26.27
CA ILE A 37 -20.95 26.05 -25.38
C ILE A 37 -19.54 26.10 -25.97
N ALA A 38 -19.39 25.78 -27.26
CA ALA A 38 -18.11 25.81 -27.97
C ALA A 38 -17.49 27.21 -27.97
N SER A 39 -18.28 28.25 -28.24
CA SER A 39 -17.81 29.65 -28.24
C SER A 39 -17.31 30.13 -26.88
N LEU A 40 -17.80 29.54 -25.79
CA LEU A 40 -17.36 29.86 -24.43
C LEU A 40 -16.13 29.05 -24.02
N ASN A 41 -15.79 27.95 -24.69
CA ASN A 41 -14.63 27.17 -24.34
C ASN A 41 -13.32 27.85 -24.80
N SER A 42 -12.32 27.86 -23.91
CA SER A 42 -10.98 28.38 -24.18
C SER A 42 -9.93 27.60 -23.39
N PRO A 43 -8.63 27.80 -23.60
CA PRO A 43 -7.58 27.17 -22.78
C PRO A 43 -7.69 27.48 -21.27
N PHE A 44 -8.45 28.51 -20.88
CA PHE A 44 -8.55 29.00 -19.50
C PHE A 44 -9.96 28.83 -18.89
N ARG A 45 -10.94 28.40 -19.70
CA ARG A 45 -12.32 28.16 -19.26
C ARG A 45 -12.90 26.96 -20.00
N ARG A 46 -13.43 26.01 -19.23
CA ARG A 46 -14.13 24.85 -19.78
C ARG A 46 -15.58 24.83 -19.32
N VAL A 47 -16.51 24.86 -20.27
CA VAL A 47 -17.95 24.65 -20.11
C VAL A 47 -18.28 23.26 -20.66
N MET A 48 -18.89 22.40 -19.84
CA MET A 48 -19.23 21.02 -20.22
C MET A 48 -20.55 20.57 -19.60
N PRO A 49 -21.27 19.62 -20.22
CA PRO A 49 -22.42 18.96 -19.60
C PRO A 49 -22.03 18.25 -18.30
N LEU A 50 -22.96 18.21 -17.34
CA LEU A 50 -22.83 17.47 -16.08
C LEU A 50 -22.70 15.95 -16.32
N ASP A 51 -23.45 15.44 -17.29
CA ASP A 51 -23.37 14.07 -17.82
C ASP A 51 -23.78 14.06 -19.30
N ILE A 52 -23.69 12.91 -19.96
CA ILE A 52 -23.84 12.79 -21.43
C ILE A 52 -25.24 13.16 -21.96
N HIS A 53 -26.27 13.18 -21.10
CA HIS A 53 -27.65 13.52 -21.49
C HIS A 53 -28.24 14.69 -20.71
N SER A 54 -27.51 15.25 -19.73
CA SER A 54 -27.98 16.35 -18.92
C SER A 54 -27.93 17.69 -19.67
N PRO A 55 -28.98 18.51 -19.59
CA PRO A 55 -28.94 19.89 -20.06
C PRO A 55 -28.10 20.78 -19.13
N ALA A 56 -27.77 20.31 -17.93
CA ALA A 56 -27.03 21.07 -16.93
C ALA A 56 -25.54 21.16 -17.26
N LEU A 57 -24.93 22.30 -16.94
CA LEU A 57 -23.56 22.65 -17.28
C LEU A 57 -22.71 22.87 -16.04
N ILE A 58 -21.44 22.47 -16.17
CA ILE A 58 -20.35 22.76 -15.24
C ILE A 58 -19.41 23.76 -15.91
N ILE A 59 -18.98 24.78 -15.16
CA ILE A 59 -17.94 25.71 -15.59
C ILE A 59 -16.70 25.52 -14.71
N LYS A 60 -15.54 25.30 -15.34
CA LYS A 60 -14.24 25.23 -14.67
C LYS A 60 -13.29 26.28 -15.23
N PHE A 61 -12.62 27.02 -14.37
CA PHE A 61 -11.62 28.01 -14.74
C PHE A 61 -10.21 27.50 -14.41
N TYR A 62 -9.25 27.88 -15.26
CA TYR A 62 -7.86 27.45 -15.16
C TYR A 62 -6.92 28.62 -15.40
N LEU A 63 -5.66 28.45 -15.00
CA LEU A 63 -4.56 29.39 -15.19
C LEU A 63 -4.83 30.76 -14.54
N LYS A 64 -4.35 30.90 -13.30
CA LYS A 64 -4.55 32.08 -12.44
C LYS A 64 -4.18 33.39 -13.16
N GLU A 65 -3.14 33.38 -13.97
CA GLU A 65 -2.58 34.56 -14.67
C GLU A 65 -3.49 35.07 -15.80
N LYS A 66 -4.44 34.25 -16.28
CA LYS A 66 -5.37 34.60 -17.36
C LYS A 66 -6.81 34.75 -16.88
N PHE A 67 -7.08 34.47 -15.61
CA PHE A 67 -8.40 34.67 -15.06
C PHE A 67 -8.74 36.16 -15.01
N SER A 68 -9.96 36.49 -15.45
CA SER A 68 -10.56 37.80 -15.24
C SER A 68 -12.06 37.65 -14.99
N PRO A 69 -12.70 38.54 -14.21
CA PRO A 69 -14.14 38.52 -13.98
C PRO A 69 -14.99 38.51 -15.27
N LYS A 70 -14.47 39.09 -16.36
CA LYS A 70 -15.12 39.07 -17.69
C LYS A 70 -15.42 37.63 -18.17
N LEU A 71 -14.59 36.66 -17.84
CA LEU A 71 -14.84 35.26 -18.19
C LEU A 71 -16.08 34.69 -17.49
N ILE A 72 -16.45 35.20 -16.31
CA ILE A 72 -17.72 34.84 -15.65
C ILE A 72 -18.88 35.58 -16.32
N GLU A 73 -18.68 36.85 -16.68
CA GLU A 73 -19.71 37.66 -17.32
C GLU A 73 -20.17 37.09 -18.66
N GLU A 74 -19.26 36.63 -19.51
CA GLU A 74 -19.58 35.97 -20.78
C GLU A 74 -20.48 34.73 -20.59
N CYS A 75 -20.34 34.02 -19.46
CA CYS A 75 -21.15 32.86 -19.12
C CYS A 75 -22.58 33.20 -18.68
N LYS A 76 -22.94 34.48 -18.49
CA LYS A 76 -24.34 34.89 -18.25
C LYS A 76 -25.27 34.43 -19.38
N SER A 77 -24.75 34.29 -20.59
CA SER A 77 -25.50 33.82 -21.75
C SER A 77 -25.93 32.34 -21.70
N ILE A 78 -25.48 31.58 -20.70
CA ILE A 78 -25.88 30.19 -20.41
C ILE A 78 -26.25 30.02 -18.92
N SER A 79 -26.59 31.11 -18.22
CA SER A 79 -26.71 31.09 -16.74
C SER A 79 -27.83 30.18 -16.24
N GLU A 80 -28.89 29.99 -17.02
CA GLU A 80 -29.99 29.07 -16.71
C GLU A 80 -29.51 27.62 -16.62
N GLN A 81 -28.57 27.20 -17.48
CA GLN A 81 -28.13 25.81 -17.55
C GLN A 81 -27.03 25.47 -16.53
N VAL A 82 -26.37 26.46 -15.93
CA VAL A 82 -25.17 26.23 -15.11
C VAL A 82 -25.54 25.86 -13.68
N VAL A 83 -25.07 24.68 -13.26
CA VAL A 83 -25.34 24.11 -11.93
C VAL A 83 -24.10 23.97 -11.07
N GLU A 84 -22.90 24.00 -11.67
CA GLU A 84 -21.64 23.94 -10.94
C GLU A 84 -20.63 24.95 -11.50
N ILE A 85 -20.02 25.72 -10.60
CA ILE A 85 -18.93 26.65 -10.94
C ILE A 85 -17.72 26.34 -10.08
N ASN A 86 -16.57 26.13 -10.72
CA ASN A 86 -15.29 25.89 -10.06
C ASN A 86 -14.30 27.02 -10.38
N LEU A 87 -14.04 27.84 -9.35
CA LEU A 87 -13.09 28.94 -9.31
C LEU A 87 -11.89 28.63 -8.41
N SER A 88 -11.68 27.35 -8.05
CA SER A 88 -10.61 26.93 -7.15
C SER A 88 -9.27 27.50 -7.62
N THR A 89 -8.52 28.12 -6.71
CA THR A 89 -7.20 28.75 -6.91
C THR A 89 -7.17 29.96 -7.87
N MET A 90 -8.31 30.38 -8.41
CA MET A 90 -8.39 31.60 -9.24
C MET A 90 -8.24 32.85 -8.37
N PRO A 91 -7.72 33.97 -8.91
CA PRO A 91 -7.61 35.23 -8.19
C PRO A 91 -8.97 35.93 -8.12
N ALA A 92 -9.94 35.26 -7.50
CA ALA A 92 -11.29 35.73 -7.27
C ALA A 92 -11.42 36.32 -5.86
N ASP A 93 -11.95 37.54 -5.77
CA ASP A 93 -12.33 38.24 -4.54
C ASP A 93 -13.86 38.29 -4.41
N ASP A 94 -14.38 38.93 -3.36
CA ASP A 94 -15.82 38.99 -3.10
C ASP A 94 -16.65 39.62 -4.24
N LYS A 95 -16.03 40.37 -5.17
CA LYS A 95 -16.75 40.96 -6.32
C LYS A 95 -17.32 39.90 -7.25
N VAL A 96 -16.69 38.72 -7.33
CA VAL A 96 -17.23 37.65 -8.18
C VAL A 96 -18.57 37.13 -7.67
N LEU A 97 -18.86 37.23 -6.36
CA LEU A 97 -20.08 36.69 -5.77
C LEU A 97 -21.34 37.42 -6.26
N GLU A 98 -21.23 38.72 -6.56
CA GLU A 98 -22.30 39.49 -7.20
C GLU A 98 -22.55 39.01 -8.64
N MET A 99 -21.49 38.67 -9.38
CA MET A 99 -21.65 38.13 -10.74
C MET A 99 -22.30 36.74 -10.73
N LEU A 100 -22.03 35.95 -9.68
CA LEU A 100 -22.56 34.60 -9.51
C LEU A 100 -24.04 34.59 -9.10
N SER A 101 -24.61 35.71 -8.64
CA SER A 101 -26.02 35.78 -8.23
C SER A 101 -26.99 35.58 -9.40
N GLY A 102 -26.55 35.79 -10.65
CA GLY A 102 -27.35 35.60 -11.87
C GLY A 102 -27.45 34.15 -12.35
N PHE A 103 -26.81 33.20 -11.67
CA PHE A 103 -26.86 31.77 -12.00
C PHE A 103 -27.90 31.07 -11.10
N GLU A 104 -29.19 31.24 -11.42
CA GLU A 104 -30.31 30.85 -10.55
C GLU A 104 -30.35 29.35 -10.22
N ASN A 105 -29.86 28.51 -11.14
CA ASN A 105 -29.77 27.06 -10.99
C ASN A 105 -28.43 26.57 -10.42
N LEU A 106 -27.56 27.47 -9.94
CA LEU A 106 -26.28 27.08 -9.33
C LEU A 106 -26.51 26.23 -8.08
N GLU A 107 -25.96 25.03 -8.07
CA GLU A 107 -26.10 24.03 -6.99
C GLU A 107 -24.80 23.84 -6.21
N LYS A 108 -23.66 23.95 -6.90
CA LYS A 108 -22.33 23.74 -6.33
C LYS A 108 -21.37 24.86 -6.71
N LEU A 109 -20.68 25.40 -5.71
CA LEU A 109 -19.70 26.46 -5.90
C LEU A 109 -18.38 26.12 -5.20
N ASN A 110 -17.31 25.98 -5.99
CA ASN A 110 -15.98 25.75 -5.47
C ASN A 110 -15.14 27.03 -5.54
N LEU A 111 -14.77 27.55 -4.37
CA LEU A 111 -13.97 28.77 -4.15
C LEU A 111 -12.69 28.45 -3.34
N ASN A 112 -12.25 27.19 -3.31
CA ASN A 112 -11.07 26.80 -2.54
C ASN A 112 -9.83 27.60 -2.97
N GLY A 113 -9.03 28.10 -2.02
CA GLY A 113 -7.78 28.80 -2.31
C GLY A 113 -7.95 30.16 -3.02
N THR A 114 -9.14 30.75 -2.98
CA THR A 114 -9.43 32.09 -3.53
C THR A 114 -9.24 33.19 -2.46
N ALA A 115 -9.33 34.46 -2.86
CA ALA A 115 -9.21 35.62 -1.95
C ALA A 115 -10.55 36.03 -1.30
N ILE A 116 -11.53 35.13 -1.28
CA ILE A 116 -12.86 35.36 -0.69
C ILE A 116 -12.74 35.60 0.81
N THR A 117 -13.30 36.72 1.27
CA THR A 117 -13.46 37.03 2.70
C THR A 117 -14.85 36.68 3.21
N GLY A 118 -15.83 36.59 2.29
CA GLY A 118 -17.23 36.32 2.59
C GLY A 118 -18.06 37.56 2.88
N ALA A 119 -17.48 38.77 2.71
CA ALA A 119 -18.20 40.04 2.84
C ALA A 119 -19.42 40.14 1.91
N ALA A 120 -19.38 39.45 0.76
CA ALA A 120 -20.45 39.41 -0.23
C ALA A 120 -21.24 38.08 -0.27
N PHE A 121 -21.30 37.32 0.83
CA PHE A 121 -22.13 36.10 0.87
C PHE A 121 -23.64 36.35 0.85
N LYS A 122 -24.10 37.56 1.19
CA LYS A 122 -25.53 37.90 1.10
C LYS A 122 -26.05 37.82 -0.34
N GLN A 123 -25.20 38.12 -1.31
CA GLN A 123 -25.51 38.08 -2.75
C GLN A 123 -25.86 36.65 -3.20
N LEU A 124 -25.25 35.63 -2.60
CA LEU A 124 -25.50 34.22 -2.90
C LEU A 124 -26.89 33.74 -2.45
N GLN A 125 -27.65 34.54 -1.68
CA GLN A 125 -29.05 34.23 -1.38
C GLN A 125 -29.95 34.27 -2.62
N ALA A 126 -29.49 34.87 -3.73
CA ALA A 126 -30.17 34.81 -5.02
C ALA A 126 -30.14 33.39 -5.62
N ASN A 127 -29.09 32.60 -5.36
CA ASN A 127 -28.95 31.24 -5.85
C ASN A 127 -29.80 30.26 -5.03
N LYS A 128 -31.11 30.21 -5.30
CA LYS A 128 -32.10 29.41 -4.55
C LYS A 128 -31.89 27.90 -4.60
N LYS A 129 -30.96 27.43 -5.45
CA LYS A 129 -30.62 26.02 -5.63
C LYS A 129 -29.23 25.68 -5.06
N LEU A 130 -28.50 26.62 -4.47
CA LEU A 130 -27.13 26.39 -3.98
C LEU A 130 -27.16 25.45 -2.78
N GLU A 131 -26.65 24.23 -2.97
CA GLU A 131 -26.63 23.16 -1.97
C GLU A 131 -25.24 22.99 -1.35
N GLU A 132 -24.18 23.31 -2.07
CA GLU A 132 -22.80 23.11 -1.62
C GLU A 132 -21.90 24.29 -1.93
N ILE A 133 -21.11 24.71 -0.94
CA ILE A 133 -20.03 25.68 -1.12
C ILE A 133 -18.72 25.16 -0.52
N GLN A 134 -17.63 25.27 -1.29
CA GLN A 134 -16.30 24.87 -0.86
C GLN A 134 -15.42 26.11 -0.71
N LEU A 135 -14.92 26.34 0.51
CA LEU A 135 -14.21 27.55 0.95
C LEU A 135 -12.89 27.20 1.65
N ALA A 136 -12.31 26.05 1.34
CA ALA A 136 -11.05 25.64 1.93
C ALA A 136 -9.92 26.62 1.57
N ASN A 137 -9.03 26.95 2.50
CA ASN A 137 -7.92 27.89 2.29
C ASN A 137 -8.36 29.30 1.85
N THR A 138 -9.43 29.84 2.46
CA THR A 138 -9.93 31.20 2.21
C THR A 138 -9.79 32.10 3.43
N GLN A 139 -10.12 33.38 3.31
CA GLN A 139 -10.11 34.34 4.43
C GLN A 139 -11.45 34.42 5.17
N VAL A 140 -12.35 33.46 4.95
CA VAL A 140 -13.67 33.41 5.58
C VAL A 140 -13.53 33.24 7.10
N ASN A 141 -14.11 34.18 7.84
CA ASN A 141 -14.20 34.16 9.30
C ASN A 141 -15.60 33.72 9.78
N TYR A 142 -15.80 33.67 11.10
CA TYR A 142 -17.04 33.20 11.71
C TYR A 142 -18.25 34.08 11.34
N GLU A 143 -18.10 35.41 11.35
CA GLU A 143 -19.16 36.34 10.98
C GLU A 143 -19.62 36.13 9.53
N ALA A 144 -18.69 35.92 8.62
CA ALA A 144 -18.98 35.58 7.24
C ALA A 144 -19.68 34.21 7.13
N ALA A 145 -19.20 33.19 7.85
CA ALA A 145 -19.83 31.86 7.84
C ALA A 145 -21.30 31.90 8.30
N LEU A 146 -21.64 32.75 9.28
CA LEU A 146 -23.03 32.98 9.70
C LEU A 146 -23.94 33.48 8.56
N LEU A 147 -23.39 34.22 7.59
CA LEU A 147 -24.17 34.70 6.45
C LEU A 147 -24.60 33.58 5.51
N LEU A 148 -23.75 32.54 5.35
CA LEU A 148 -24.05 31.37 4.51
C LEU A 148 -25.25 30.58 5.04
N ALA A 149 -25.48 30.59 6.36
CA ALA A 149 -26.62 29.93 6.97
C ALA A 149 -27.98 30.52 6.57
N ASN A 150 -28.00 31.73 5.99
CA ASN A 150 -29.22 32.35 5.46
C ASN A 150 -29.58 31.86 4.05
N ILE A 151 -28.72 31.06 3.41
CA ILE A 151 -28.98 30.45 2.10
C ILE A 151 -29.81 29.19 2.35
N ALA A 152 -31.13 29.29 2.20
CA ALA A 152 -32.08 28.26 2.62
C ALA A 152 -31.87 26.86 1.98
N SER A 153 -31.26 26.80 0.79
CA SER A 153 -30.97 25.56 0.07
C SER A 153 -29.68 24.87 0.49
N LEU A 154 -28.82 25.54 1.26
CA LEU A 154 -27.46 25.09 1.56
C LEU A 154 -27.49 23.84 2.46
N LYS A 155 -26.75 22.82 2.07
CA LYS A 155 -26.65 21.53 2.76
C LYS A 155 -25.24 21.26 3.27
N SER A 156 -24.21 21.70 2.54
CA SER A 156 -22.81 21.44 2.91
C SER A 156 -21.93 22.68 2.71
N VAL A 157 -21.08 22.94 3.69
CA VAL A 157 -20.09 24.02 3.67
C VAL A 157 -18.74 23.43 4.10
N TYR A 158 -17.73 23.55 3.23
CA TYR A 158 -16.37 23.09 3.52
C TYR A 158 -15.47 24.29 3.85
N LEU A 159 -14.91 24.33 5.06
CA LEU A 159 -14.17 25.46 5.64
C LEU A 159 -12.75 25.07 6.10
N TRP A 160 -12.16 24.02 5.50
CA TRP A 160 -10.81 23.54 5.85
C TRP A 160 -9.78 24.68 5.74
N ASN A 161 -8.96 24.90 6.76
CA ASN A 161 -7.96 25.97 6.76
C ASN A 161 -8.54 27.38 6.46
N SER A 162 -9.72 27.69 7.02
CA SER A 162 -10.30 29.04 7.01
C SER A 162 -9.94 29.81 8.29
N LYS A 163 -10.53 30.99 8.52
CA LYS A 163 -10.36 31.80 9.74
C LYS A 163 -11.39 31.46 10.82
N VAL A 164 -12.14 30.37 10.69
CA VAL A 164 -13.11 29.91 11.69
C VAL A 164 -12.45 28.92 12.65
N SER A 165 -12.54 29.18 13.96
CA SER A 165 -11.98 28.32 15.00
C SER A 165 -12.88 27.12 15.33
N ASP A 166 -12.32 26.08 15.98
CA ASP A 166 -13.06 24.88 16.37
C ASP A 166 -14.27 25.19 17.27
N LYS A 167 -14.13 26.16 18.18
CA LYS A 167 -15.22 26.60 19.06
C LYS A 167 -16.36 27.22 18.27
N GLU A 168 -16.03 28.03 17.26
CA GLU A 168 -17.00 28.68 16.39
C GLU A 168 -17.70 27.68 15.47
N ILE A 169 -17.00 26.65 15.00
CA ILE A 169 -17.60 25.55 14.23
C ILE A 169 -18.62 24.78 15.07
N LYS A 170 -18.27 24.44 16.33
CA LYS A 170 -19.25 23.79 17.24
C LYS A 170 -20.51 24.64 17.40
N ASN A 171 -20.36 25.97 17.43
CA ASN A 171 -21.48 26.89 17.46
C ASN A 171 -22.28 26.86 16.13
N LEU A 172 -21.62 26.90 14.97
CA LEU A 172 -22.30 26.76 13.66
C LEU A 172 -23.09 25.46 13.56
N GLN A 173 -22.50 24.33 13.96
CA GLN A 173 -23.12 23.01 13.94
C GLN A 173 -24.34 22.94 14.88
N SER A 174 -24.23 23.53 16.08
CA SER A 174 -25.34 23.59 17.03
C SER A 174 -26.47 24.50 16.55
N LYS A 175 -26.14 25.68 16.01
CA LYS A 175 -27.11 26.70 15.58
C LYS A 175 -27.79 26.35 14.25
N PHE A 176 -27.06 25.68 13.34
CA PHE A 176 -27.52 25.33 12.00
C PHE A 176 -27.31 23.84 11.69
N PRO A 177 -27.99 22.93 12.40
CA PRO A 177 -27.75 21.48 12.32
C PRO A 177 -28.17 20.86 10.97
N LYS A 178 -28.91 21.60 10.13
CA LYS A 178 -29.28 21.15 8.77
C LYS A 178 -28.12 21.29 7.77
N ILE A 179 -27.12 22.10 8.09
CA ILE A 179 -25.94 22.32 7.25
C ILE A 179 -24.81 21.46 7.81
N LYS A 180 -24.20 20.64 6.96
CA LYS A 180 -22.94 19.97 7.26
C LYS A 180 -21.80 20.98 7.16
N TRP A 181 -21.30 21.43 8.31
CA TRP A 181 -20.10 22.26 8.41
C TRP A 181 -18.86 21.35 8.53
N ASP A 182 -18.09 21.24 7.46
CA ASP A 182 -16.93 20.37 7.33
C ASP A 182 -15.63 21.19 7.38
N ILE A 183 -14.80 21.00 8.41
CA ILE A 183 -13.50 21.68 8.55
C ILE A 183 -12.30 20.76 8.43
N GLY A 184 -12.57 19.49 8.12
CA GLY A 184 -11.56 18.46 8.00
C GLY A 184 -11.19 17.85 9.32
N TYR A 185 -10.00 17.27 9.34
CA TYR A 185 -9.48 16.61 10.52
C TYR A 185 -9.00 17.65 11.53
N ILE A 186 -9.60 17.62 12.71
CA ILE A 186 -9.17 18.39 13.88
C ILE A 186 -8.38 17.42 14.76
N PRO A 187 -7.04 17.57 14.85
CA PRO A 187 -6.25 16.75 15.75
C PRO A 187 -6.66 17.00 17.21
N ASP A 188 -6.90 15.94 17.97
CA ASP A 188 -6.97 16.03 19.43
C ASP A 188 -5.55 16.25 19.97
N GLU A 189 -5.38 17.22 20.86
CA GLU A 189 -4.08 17.54 21.48
C GLU A 189 -3.48 16.34 22.25
N ASN A 190 -4.32 15.38 22.65
CA ASN A 190 -3.90 14.14 23.32
C ASN A 190 -3.74 12.95 22.36
N GLU A 191 -4.03 13.11 21.07
CA GLU A 191 -3.92 12.03 20.11
C GLU A 191 -2.45 11.76 19.78
N LEU A 192 -1.97 10.59 20.18
CA LEU A 192 -0.64 10.12 19.82
C LEU A 192 -0.66 9.50 18.42
N LEU A 193 0.12 10.08 17.51
CA LEU A 193 0.32 9.53 16.18
C LEU A 193 1.25 8.32 16.22
N LYS A 194 1.03 7.37 15.30
CA LYS A 194 1.85 6.17 15.19
C LYS A 194 2.98 6.33 14.20
N LEU A 195 4.18 5.94 14.61
CA LEU A 195 5.36 6.00 13.74
C LEU A 195 5.29 5.00 12.60
N THR A 196 5.93 5.37 11.50
CA THR A 196 6.21 4.46 10.40
C THR A 196 7.28 3.45 10.81
N PRO A 197 7.25 2.20 10.29
CA PRO A 197 8.30 1.24 10.61
C PRO A 197 9.66 1.64 10.03
N PRO A 198 10.77 1.33 10.71
CA PRO A 198 12.10 1.49 10.15
C PRO A 198 12.34 0.50 9.00
N SER A 199 13.38 0.75 8.20
CA SER A 199 13.77 -0.12 7.10
C SER A 199 15.27 -0.14 6.87
N PRO A 200 15.83 -1.20 6.25
CA PRO A 200 17.16 -1.18 5.71
C PRO A 200 17.31 -0.13 4.62
N THR A 201 18.53 0.39 4.47
CA THR A 201 18.83 1.30 3.36
C THR A 201 18.81 0.56 2.03
N ASN A 202 19.24 -0.70 2.01
CA ASN A 202 19.13 -1.61 0.86
C ASN A 202 18.18 -2.76 1.23
N THR A 203 16.96 -2.72 0.69
CA THR A 203 15.91 -3.70 0.97
C THR A 203 15.99 -4.96 0.12
N GLU A 204 16.77 -4.93 -0.97
CA GLU A 204 16.88 -6.06 -1.90
C GLU A 204 18.03 -7.00 -1.50
N LYS A 205 19.04 -6.49 -0.81
CA LYS A 205 20.18 -7.29 -0.37
C LYS A 205 19.81 -8.10 0.87
N MET A 206 19.81 -9.43 0.74
CA MET A 206 19.55 -10.36 1.85
C MET A 206 20.73 -11.30 2.13
N ILE A 207 21.73 -11.35 1.23
CA ILE A 207 23.00 -12.05 1.44
C ILE A 207 24.10 -11.01 1.58
N LEU A 208 24.92 -11.14 2.61
CA LEU A 208 26.04 -10.23 2.90
C LEU A 208 27.38 -10.96 2.75
N ASP A 209 28.37 -10.27 2.20
CA ASP A 209 29.76 -10.71 2.25
C ASP A 209 30.36 -10.41 3.65
N PRO A 210 31.39 -11.16 4.10
CA PRO A 210 32.06 -10.89 5.37
C PRO A 210 32.55 -9.44 5.49
N GLY A 211 32.19 -8.78 6.60
CA GLY A 211 32.56 -7.39 6.88
C GLY A 211 31.59 -6.35 6.31
N GLU A 212 30.61 -6.74 5.50
CA GLU A 212 29.55 -5.83 5.08
C GLU A 212 28.61 -5.48 6.23
N ASN A 213 28.17 -4.21 6.25
CA ASN A 213 27.32 -3.69 7.30
C ASN A 213 25.85 -3.61 6.87
N ILE A 214 24.97 -3.88 7.82
CA ILE A 214 23.56 -3.56 7.75
C ILE A 214 23.37 -2.12 8.23
N THR A 215 22.68 -1.32 7.41
CA THR A 215 22.32 0.06 7.74
C THR A 215 20.80 0.20 7.81
N LEU A 216 20.28 0.49 9.00
CA LEU A 216 18.86 0.80 9.23
C LEU A 216 18.61 2.31 9.15
N LYS A 217 17.43 2.69 8.69
CA LYS A 217 16.96 4.09 8.60
C LYS A 217 15.51 4.22 9.03
N HIS A 218 15.15 5.42 9.48
CA HIS A 218 13.78 5.81 9.77
C HIS A 218 13.48 7.13 9.02
N PRO A 219 12.31 7.26 8.36
CA PRO A 219 12.02 8.44 7.54
C PRO A 219 11.80 9.72 8.36
N LEU A 220 11.31 9.61 9.60
CA LEU A 220 11.18 10.74 10.52
C LEU A 220 12.52 11.05 11.20
N PRO A 221 13.09 12.26 11.02
CA PRO A 221 14.28 12.69 11.76
C PRO A 221 14.05 12.69 13.27
N GLY A 222 15.06 12.27 14.03
CA GLY A 222 15.01 12.20 15.50
C GLY A 222 14.30 10.98 16.08
N ALA A 223 13.61 10.17 15.26
CA ALA A 223 13.08 8.89 15.71
C ALA A 223 14.22 7.89 15.98
N GLN A 224 14.12 7.18 17.10
CA GLN A 224 15.06 6.14 17.51
C GLN A 224 14.62 4.79 16.97
N ILE A 225 15.58 3.96 16.53
CA ILE A 225 15.32 2.59 16.08
C ILE A 225 15.77 1.63 17.17
N ARG A 226 14.86 0.76 17.62
CA ARG A 226 15.17 -0.38 18.49
C ARG A 226 15.02 -1.67 17.71
N TYR A 227 15.97 -2.59 17.90
CA TYR A 227 15.99 -3.84 17.14
C TYR A 227 16.55 -5.02 17.93
N THR A 228 16.22 -6.22 17.47
CA THR A 228 16.81 -7.50 17.88
C THR A 228 17.40 -8.17 16.63
N ILE A 229 18.26 -9.17 16.80
CA ILE A 229 18.94 -9.88 15.69
C ILE A 229 18.63 -11.39 15.65
N ASP A 230 17.79 -11.86 16.56
CA ASP A 230 17.40 -13.26 16.75
C ASP A 230 15.94 -13.54 16.35
N GLY A 231 15.26 -12.55 15.76
CA GLY A 231 13.86 -12.65 15.35
C GLY A 231 12.83 -12.46 16.47
N SER A 232 13.25 -12.17 17.72
CA SER A 232 12.32 -11.78 18.79
C SER A 232 11.75 -10.38 18.56
N LYS A 233 10.64 -10.01 19.20
CA LYS A 233 10.10 -8.64 19.09
C LYS A 233 10.92 -7.70 19.98
N PRO A 234 11.44 -6.56 19.48
CA PRO A 234 12.13 -5.59 20.32
C PRO A 234 11.14 -4.88 21.26
N ASP A 235 11.52 -4.76 22.53
CA ASP A 235 10.89 -3.87 23.51
C ASP A 235 11.95 -2.95 24.16
N SER A 236 11.56 -2.19 25.20
CA SER A 236 12.46 -1.25 25.89
C SER A 236 13.64 -1.92 26.60
N ILE A 237 13.55 -3.22 26.90
CA ILE A 237 14.54 -4.01 27.65
C ILE A 237 15.36 -4.88 26.70
N THR A 238 14.70 -5.59 25.79
CA THR A 238 15.30 -6.59 24.88
C THR A 238 15.80 -5.98 23.57
N GLY A 239 15.26 -4.82 23.18
CA GLY A 239 15.64 -4.14 21.94
C GLY A 239 16.89 -3.28 22.09
N MET A 240 17.93 -3.61 21.33
CA MET A 240 19.15 -2.81 21.20
C MET A 240 18.84 -1.48 20.51
N LEU A 241 19.44 -0.38 20.98
CA LEU A 241 19.34 0.91 20.31
C LEU A 241 20.30 0.95 19.12
N TYR A 242 19.76 1.19 17.92
CA TYR A 242 20.58 1.36 16.72
C TYR A 242 21.26 2.73 16.72
N THR A 243 22.58 2.72 16.80
CA THR A 243 23.41 3.94 16.84
C THR A 243 24.36 4.05 15.65
N LYS A 244 24.70 2.92 15.01
CA LYS A 244 25.58 2.84 13.85
C LYS A 244 25.35 1.54 13.06
N PRO A 245 25.77 1.47 11.78
CA PRO A 245 25.77 0.24 11.02
C PRO A 245 26.57 -0.87 11.72
N PHE A 246 26.17 -2.13 11.51
CA PHE A 246 26.82 -3.28 12.12
C PHE A 246 26.91 -4.47 11.16
N SER A 247 27.96 -5.27 11.31
CA SER A 247 28.17 -6.52 10.58
C SER A 247 27.52 -7.70 11.30
N ILE A 248 27.25 -8.78 10.55
CA ILE A 248 26.70 -10.03 11.08
C ILE A 248 27.71 -11.17 10.96
N SER A 249 27.56 -12.21 11.80
CA SER A 249 28.44 -13.38 11.83
C SER A 249 27.77 -14.67 11.34
N GLY A 250 26.56 -14.59 10.79
CA GLY A 250 25.76 -15.74 10.35
C GLY A 250 24.33 -15.33 10.02
N LEU A 251 23.40 -16.29 10.04
CA LEU A 251 21.97 -16.01 9.92
C LEU A 251 21.54 -14.99 10.98
N THR A 252 20.92 -13.91 10.54
CA THR A 252 20.49 -12.81 11.39
C THR A 252 19.06 -12.43 11.04
N GLN A 253 18.16 -12.52 12.01
CA GLN A 253 16.75 -12.17 11.86
C GLN A 253 16.49 -10.88 12.62
N ILE A 254 16.37 -9.77 11.89
CA ILE A 254 16.18 -8.45 12.48
C ILE A 254 14.71 -8.16 12.59
N ASN A 255 14.24 -7.89 13.81
CA ASN A 255 12.98 -7.19 14.02
C ASN A 255 13.28 -5.81 14.57
N ALA A 256 12.68 -4.77 13.98
CA ALA A 256 12.93 -3.39 14.35
C ALA A 256 11.66 -2.56 14.48
N VAL A 257 11.67 -1.61 15.42
CA VAL A 257 10.61 -0.61 15.67
C VAL A 257 11.18 0.79 15.76
N GLY A 258 10.40 1.77 15.31
CA GLY A 258 10.64 3.20 15.48
C GLY A 258 9.97 3.69 16.77
N THR A 259 10.70 4.50 17.54
CA THR A 259 10.26 5.07 18.81
C THR A 259 10.58 6.56 18.86
N SER A 260 9.68 7.36 19.45
CA SER A 260 9.88 8.79 19.68
C SER A 260 8.99 9.23 20.84
N ILE A 261 9.43 10.23 21.61
CA ILE A 261 8.65 10.79 22.71
C ILE A 261 7.42 11.47 22.14
N GLY A 262 6.23 11.18 22.70
CA GLY A 262 4.96 11.74 22.20
C GLY A 262 4.41 11.02 20.97
N TRP A 263 4.91 9.83 20.63
CA TRP A 263 4.41 9.01 19.52
C TRP A 263 4.14 7.58 19.95
N LEU A 264 3.15 6.94 19.32
CA LEU A 264 3.00 5.48 19.41
C LEU A 264 4.14 4.81 18.62
N THR A 265 4.72 3.77 19.22
CA THR A 265 5.71 2.91 18.57
C THR A 265 5.20 2.38 17.23
N SER A 266 6.09 2.30 16.24
CA SER A 266 5.73 1.78 14.93
C SER A 266 5.27 0.32 14.99
N ASN A 267 4.68 -0.16 13.89
CA ASN A 267 4.62 -1.61 13.68
C ASN A 267 6.04 -2.20 13.61
N VAL A 268 6.17 -3.48 13.92
CA VAL A 268 7.42 -4.22 13.76
C VAL A 268 7.69 -4.39 12.27
N SER A 269 8.93 -4.12 11.88
CA SER A 269 9.48 -4.46 10.59
C SER A 269 10.45 -5.64 10.75
N SER A 270 10.43 -6.58 9.81
CA SER A 270 11.17 -7.84 9.92
C SER A 270 12.02 -8.07 8.67
N PHE A 271 13.29 -8.41 8.88
CA PHE A 271 14.29 -8.64 7.83
C PHE A 271 15.08 -9.90 8.17
N THR A 272 15.47 -10.66 7.16
CA THR A 272 16.35 -11.84 7.34
C THR A 272 17.56 -11.68 6.45
N TYR A 273 18.74 -11.73 7.06
CA TYR A 273 20.01 -11.66 6.40
C TYR A 273 20.78 -12.96 6.58
N PHE A 274 21.45 -13.39 5.52
CA PHE A 274 22.33 -14.53 5.51
C PHE A 274 23.76 -14.02 5.27
N LEU A 275 24.70 -14.43 6.11
CA LEU A 275 26.11 -14.24 5.77
C LEU A 275 26.48 -15.24 4.67
N LYS A 276 27.32 -14.87 3.72
CA LYS A 276 27.80 -15.82 2.73
C LYS A 276 28.58 -16.95 3.41
N GLY A 277 28.13 -18.19 3.22
CA GLY A 277 28.77 -19.38 3.77
C GLY A 277 29.91 -19.91 2.90
N ASN A 278 30.39 -21.09 3.25
CA ASN A 278 31.33 -21.87 2.45
C ASN A 278 30.75 -22.14 1.05
N LYS A 279 31.53 -21.83 0.01
CA LYS A 279 31.17 -22.15 -1.37
C LYS A 279 31.11 -23.67 -1.57
N ILE A 280 30.03 -24.16 -2.17
CA ILE A 280 29.88 -25.55 -2.60
C ILE A 280 30.22 -25.65 -4.09
N ASP A 281 30.76 -26.80 -4.53
CA ASP A 281 31.24 -26.94 -5.91
C ASP A 281 30.10 -27.27 -6.88
N SER A 282 29.17 -28.13 -6.45
CA SER A 282 27.96 -28.41 -7.22
C SER A 282 26.81 -28.91 -6.35
N ALA A 283 25.59 -28.73 -6.85
CA ALA A 283 24.38 -29.31 -6.32
C ALA A 283 23.79 -30.30 -7.32
N THR A 284 22.95 -31.22 -6.85
CA THR A 284 22.19 -32.15 -7.70
C THR A 284 20.81 -32.34 -7.09
N ILE A 285 19.77 -32.17 -7.89
CA ILE A 285 18.41 -32.52 -7.46
C ILE A 285 18.19 -34.02 -7.68
N ILE A 286 17.90 -34.75 -6.60
CA ILE A 286 17.73 -36.20 -6.62
C ILE A 286 16.27 -36.56 -6.93
N ASN A 287 15.33 -35.90 -6.25
CA ASN A 287 13.90 -36.04 -6.53
C ASN A 287 13.45 -34.85 -7.39
N PRO A 288 12.80 -35.06 -8.55
CA PRO A 288 12.44 -33.95 -9.43
C PRO A 288 11.42 -33.00 -8.78
N PRO A 289 11.60 -31.67 -8.92
CA PRO A 289 10.65 -30.68 -8.45
C PRO A 289 9.44 -30.59 -9.38
N ALA A 290 8.41 -29.86 -8.96
CA ALA A 290 7.27 -29.58 -9.82
C ALA A 290 7.70 -28.81 -11.07
N GLU A 291 7.15 -29.17 -12.23
CA GLU A 291 7.56 -28.62 -13.53
C GLU A 291 7.47 -27.09 -13.61
N LYS A 292 6.43 -26.52 -13.00
CA LYS A 292 6.21 -25.08 -12.95
C LYS A 292 7.24 -24.33 -12.09
N TYR A 293 7.84 -25.00 -11.10
CA TYR A 293 8.64 -24.37 -10.05
C TYR A 293 10.05 -24.96 -10.02
N ARG A 294 10.78 -24.81 -11.14
CA ARG A 294 12.14 -25.35 -11.30
C ARG A 294 13.24 -24.31 -11.09
N ALA A 295 12.90 -23.03 -11.04
CA ALA A 295 13.87 -21.92 -11.04
C ALA A 295 14.99 -22.17 -12.08
N ASN A 296 16.25 -21.94 -11.71
CA ASN A 296 17.44 -22.23 -12.52
C ASN A 296 17.97 -23.67 -12.33
N GLY A 297 17.08 -24.64 -12.04
CA GLY A 297 17.45 -26.03 -11.74
C GLY A 297 18.25 -26.15 -10.44
N GLU A 298 19.14 -27.16 -10.35
CA GLU A 298 19.98 -27.35 -9.14
C GLU A 298 20.85 -26.15 -8.77
N LYS A 299 21.20 -25.29 -9.73
CA LYS A 299 22.03 -24.10 -9.46
C LYS A 299 21.36 -23.12 -8.53
N ALA A 300 20.04 -23.02 -8.56
CA ALA A 300 19.29 -22.15 -7.66
C ALA A 300 19.46 -22.53 -6.19
N LEU A 301 20.02 -23.70 -5.84
CA LEU A 301 20.30 -24.04 -4.44
C LEU A 301 21.61 -23.43 -3.91
N ILE A 302 22.48 -22.89 -4.79
CA ILE A 302 23.84 -22.45 -4.46
C ILE A 302 24.30 -21.20 -5.25
N ASP A 303 23.39 -20.45 -5.89
CA ASP A 303 23.74 -19.34 -6.79
C ASP A 303 23.74 -17.95 -6.14
N LEU A 304 23.41 -17.87 -4.85
CA LEU A 304 23.32 -16.63 -4.08
C LEU A 304 22.24 -15.67 -4.59
N ASN A 305 21.24 -16.18 -5.32
CA ASN A 305 20.15 -15.39 -5.86
C ASN A 305 18.85 -15.67 -5.10
N LYS A 306 18.54 -14.79 -4.15
CA LYS A 306 17.39 -14.96 -3.25
C LYS A 306 16.05 -14.84 -3.98
N GLY A 307 15.13 -15.72 -3.62
CA GLY A 307 13.73 -15.64 -3.97
C GLY A 307 12.98 -14.64 -3.08
N THR A 308 12.05 -13.93 -3.69
CA THR A 308 11.12 -13.06 -2.96
C THR A 308 9.91 -13.88 -2.51
N PRO A 309 9.50 -13.86 -1.23
CA PRO A 309 8.37 -14.67 -0.75
C PRO A 309 7.06 -14.43 -1.51
N ASN A 310 6.84 -13.20 -1.99
CA ASN A 310 5.63 -12.84 -2.73
C ASN A 310 5.61 -13.33 -4.18
N ASN A 311 6.70 -13.90 -4.69
CA ASN A 311 6.78 -14.43 -6.05
C ASN A 311 7.47 -15.79 -6.09
N LEU A 312 6.68 -16.84 -5.84
CA LEU A 312 7.14 -18.24 -5.85
C LEU A 312 7.48 -18.79 -7.25
N ASN A 313 7.20 -18.04 -8.33
CA ASN A 313 7.46 -18.52 -9.69
C ASN A 313 8.92 -18.27 -10.16
N LEU A 314 9.71 -17.50 -9.39
CA LEU A 314 11.08 -17.14 -9.77
C LEU A 314 12.10 -18.07 -9.10
N ASN A 315 13.07 -17.51 -8.36
CA ASN A 315 14.26 -18.19 -7.81
C ASN A 315 13.96 -19.32 -6.80
N TRP A 316 12.72 -19.81 -6.71
CA TRP A 316 12.31 -20.87 -5.81
C TRP A 316 12.11 -22.21 -6.55
N ILE A 317 12.62 -23.28 -5.96
CA ILE A 317 12.37 -24.66 -6.39
C ILE A 317 11.26 -25.26 -5.52
N GLY A 318 10.17 -25.71 -6.14
CA GLY A 318 8.96 -26.18 -5.45
C GLY A 318 8.77 -27.69 -5.48
N PHE A 319 8.49 -28.26 -4.31
CA PHE A 319 8.26 -29.69 -4.10
C PHE A 319 6.91 -29.90 -3.40
N ARG A 320 6.07 -30.80 -3.94
CA ARG A 320 4.77 -31.17 -3.33
C ARG A 320 4.54 -32.67 -3.34
N GLU A 321 4.71 -33.28 -4.51
CA GLU A 321 4.39 -34.71 -4.66
C GLU A 321 5.48 -35.62 -4.12
N GLN A 322 6.73 -35.18 -4.26
CA GLN A 322 7.91 -35.84 -3.72
C GLN A 322 8.58 -34.95 -2.67
N THR A 323 9.23 -35.58 -1.70
CA THR A 323 10.12 -34.91 -0.75
C THR A 323 11.23 -34.18 -1.48
N MET A 324 11.52 -32.94 -1.08
CA MET A 324 12.72 -32.25 -1.56
C MET A 324 13.94 -33.07 -1.14
N LYS A 325 14.75 -33.47 -2.13
CA LYS A 325 15.96 -34.23 -1.90
C LYS A 325 17.06 -33.74 -2.83
N ALA A 326 18.14 -33.25 -2.25
CA ALA A 326 19.26 -32.68 -3.00
C ALA A 326 20.60 -33.15 -2.43
N GLY A 327 21.57 -33.32 -3.34
CA GLY A 327 22.95 -33.63 -3.06
C GLY A 327 23.85 -32.44 -3.27
N PHE A 328 24.91 -32.31 -2.49
CA PHE A 328 25.87 -31.22 -2.55
C PHE A 328 27.28 -31.79 -2.50
N HIS A 329 28.11 -31.45 -3.48
CA HIS A 329 29.49 -31.90 -3.57
C HIS A 329 30.47 -30.82 -3.10
N LEU A 330 31.45 -31.27 -2.33
CA LEU A 330 32.44 -30.42 -1.69
C LEU A 330 33.85 -30.95 -1.94
N SER A 331 34.72 -30.02 -2.32
CA SER A 331 36.16 -30.17 -2.46
C SER A 331 36.80 -30.42 -1.10
N GLU A 332 37.90 -31.16 -1.14
CA GLU A 332 38.66 -31.55 0.04
C GLU A 332 39.14 -30.30 0.82
N GLY A 333 38.91 -30.27 2.14
CA GLY A 333 39.45 -29.24 3.04
C GLY A 333 38.46 -28.26 3.68
N LYS A 334 37.16 -28.30 3.36
CA LYS A 334 36.14 -27.46 4.03
C LYS A 334 35.56 -28.17 5.25
N ILE A 335 35.74 -27.60 6.43
CA ILE A 335 35.07 -28.06 7.66
C ILE A 335 33.70 -27.39 7.70
N ILE A 336 32.64 -28.21 7.79
CA ILE A 336 31.26 -27.73 7.91
C ILE A 336 30.64 -28.37 9.15
N SER A 337 29.85 -27.58 9.85
CA SER A 337 29.12 -27.95 11.06
C SER A 337 27.64 -27.60 11.00
N LYS A 338 27.22 -26.85 9.98
CA LYS A 338 25.86 -26.33 9.87
C LYS A 338 25.42 -26.18 8.43
N VAL A 339 24.14 -26.47 8.19
CA VAL A 339 23.43 -26.03 6.97
C VAL A 339 22.23 -25.17 7.33
N ILE A 340 21.94 -24.18 6.49
CA ILE A 340 20.75 -23.35 6.60
C ILE A 340 19.99 -23.44 5.28
N LEU A 341 18.79 -23.99 5.32
CA LEU A 341 17.88 -23.95 4.19
C LEU A 341 17.11 -22.63 4.26
N SER A 342 17.11 -21.88 3.17
CA SER A 342 16.20 -20.76 3.01
C SER A 342 14.91 -21.26 2.35
N LEU A 343 13.82 -21.23 3.12
CA LEU A 343 12.51 -21.71 2.68
C LEU A 343 11.54 -20.54 2.54
N ALA A 344 10.51 -20.71 1.71
CA ALA A 344 9.35 -19.81 1.73
C ALA A 344 8.35 -20.29 2.80
N ASP A 345 7.73 -19.36 3.52
CA ASP A 345 6.53 -19.60 4.33
C ASP A 345 5.39 -18.78 3.74
N ASN A 346 4.36 -19.44 3.25
CA ASN A 346 3.14 -18.81 2.74
C ASN A 346 2.00 -19.82 2.80
N THR A 347 1.49 -20.00 4.02
CA THR A 347 0.45 -21.00 4.28
C THR A 347 -0.79 -20.84 3.42
N GLY A 348 -1.22 -19.60 3.09
CA GLY A 348 -2.37 -19.36 2.20
C GLY A 348 -2.17 -19.91 0.77
N SER A 349 -0.91 -20.05 0.34
CA SER A 349 -0.53 -20.70 -0.92
C SER A 349 -0.08 -22.16 -0.71
N TYR A 350 -0.49 -22.78 0.38
CA TYR A 350 -0.21 -24.18 0.72
C TYR A 350 1.29 -24.43 0.95
N VAL A 351 2.12 -23.40 1.14
CA VAL A 351 3.55 -23.52 1.44
C VAL A 351 3.74 -23.57 2.95
N PHE A 352 4.36 -24.65 3.43
CA PHE A 352 4.50 -24.93 4.85
C PHE A 352 5.96 -25.25 5.18
N PRO A 353 6.41 -24.99 6.43
CA PRO A 353 7.65 -25.60 6.92
C PRO A 353 7.59 -27.12 6.71
N PRO A 354 8.70 -27.77 6.30
CA PRO A 354 8.74 -29.23 6.19
C PRO A 354 8.44 -29.89 7.54
N GLU A 355 7.84 -31.08 7.53
CA GLU A 355 7.59 -31.88 8.75
C GLU A 355 8.89 -32.32 9.40
N LYS A 356 9.93 -32.55 8.58
CA LYS A 356 11.25 -32.93 9.05
C LYS A 356 12.30 -32.60 8.01
N ILE A 357 13.45 -32.13 8.48
CA ILE A 357 14.67 -31.98 7.68
C ILE A 357 15.69 -32.99 8.18
N ILE A 358 16.36 -33.68 7.27
CA ILE A 358 17.41 -34.64 7.55
C ILE A 358 18.63 -34.25 6.73
N VAL A 359 19.79 -34.18 7.38
CA VAL A 359 21.08 -33.95 6.73
C VAL A 359 21.92 -35.19 6.92
N LYS A 360 22.38 -35.78 5.82
CA LYS A 360 23.36 -36.86 5.80
C LYS A 360 24.64 -36.39 5.15
N GLY A 361 25.76 -37.01 5.49
CA GLY A 361 27.03 -36.69 4.90
C GLY A 361 28.04 -37.82 5.00
N GLY A 362 29.06 -37.75 4.14
CA GLY A 362 30.06 -38.78 4.01
C GLY A 362 31.15 -38.41 3.01
N ILE A 363 31.95 -39.42 2.66
CA ILE A 363 33.02 -39.30 1.67
C ILE A 363 32.50 -39.36 0.23
N ASP A 364 31.31 -39.94 0.02
CA ASP A 364 30.62 -40.05 -1.26
C ASP A 364 29.12 -40.34 -1.06
N LYS A 365 28.38 -40.51 -2.16
CA LYS A 365 26.93 -40.79 -2.18
C LYS A 365 26.52 -42.14 -1.58
N GLN A 366 27.43 -43.10 -1.50
CA GLN A 366 27.16 -44.48 -1.04
C GLN A 366 27.45 -44.63 0.46
N HIS A 367 28.37 -43.83 1.00
CA HIS A 367 28.84 -43.92 2.39
C HIS A 367 28.30 -42.78 3.27
N LEU A 368 26.99 -42.58 3.26
CA LEU A 368 26.34 -41.50 4.02
C LEU A 368 25.92 -41.93 5.43
N LYS A 369 26.17 -41.07 6.41
CA LYS A 369 25.62 -41.16 7.77
C LYS A 369 24.75 -39.95 8.06
N THR A 370 23.68 -40.14 8.82
CA THR A 370 22.88 -39.01 9.33
C THR A 370 23.74 -38.15 10.24
N LEU A 371 23.88 -36.87 9.88
CA LEU A 371 24.64 -35.88 10.65
C LEU A 371 23.74 -35.11 11.61
N GLY A 372 22.53 -34.76 11.16
CA GLY A 372 21.58 -33.98 11.94
C GLY A 372 20.17 -34.08 11.40
N SER A 373 19.18 -33.72 12.23
CA SER A 373 17.79 -33.60 11.81
C SER A 373 17.05 -32.56 12.64
N LEU A 374 16.05 -31.92 12.06
CA LEU A 374 15.19 -30.95 12.73
C LEU A 374 13.73 -31.18 12.37
N ILE A 375 12.82 -30.92 13.32
CA ILE A 375 11.38 -30.83 13.09
C ILE A 375 10.98 -29.35 13.22
N PRO A 376 10.82 -28.61 12.12
CA PRO A 376 10.36 -27.23 12.15
C PRO A 376 8.99 -27.08 12.81
N VAL A 377 8.80 -25.98 13.53
CA VAL A 377 7.52 -25.68 14.19
C VAL A 377 6.45 -25.38 13.14
N GLN A 378 5.42 -26.22 13.12
CA GLN A 378 4.29 -26.08 12.20
C GLN A 378 3.36 -24.92 12.61
N PRO A 379 2.82 -24.16 11.63
CA PRO A 379 1.91 -23.05 11.90
C PRO A 379 0.58 -23.52 12.51
N LYS A 380 0.11 -22.79 13.52
CA LYS A 380 -1.19 -23.02 14.19
C LYS A 380 -2.34 -22.22 13.58
N ALA A 381 -2.03 -21.29 12.68
CA ALA A 381 -2.95 -20.43 11.97
C ALA A 381 -2.31 -19.97 10.66
N GLN A 382 -3.09 -19.34 9.80
CA GLN A 382 -2.60 -18.77 8.55
C GLN A 382 -1.54 -17.69 8.81
N ARG A 383 -0.43 -17.77 8.09
CA ARG A 383 0.70 -16.84 8.05
C ARG A 383 0.84 -16.23 6.65
N ASN A 384 1.27 -14.97 6.63
CA ASN A 384 1.61 -14.24 5.41
C ASN A 384 2.94 -14.70 4.82
N SER A 385 3.21 -14.28 3.58
CA SER A 385 4.44 -14.65 2.89
C SER A 385 5.70 -14.09 3.57
N SER A 386 6.69 -14.94 3.81
CA SER A 386 7.97 -14.58 4.41
C SER A 386 9.10 -15.57 4.06
N ILE A 387 10.34 -15.21 4.37
CA ILE A 387 11.47 -16.14 4.36
C ILE A 387 11.52 -16.87 5.69
N LEU A 388 11.59 -18.19 5.64
CA LEU A 388 11.77 -19.09 6.77
C LEU A 388 13.14 -19.76 6.68
N PRO A 389 14.17 -19.21 7.34
CA PRO A 389 15.45 -19.88 7.45
C PRO A 389 15.34 -21.05 8.44
N VAL A 390 15.84 -22.22 8.05
CA VAL A 390 15.87 -23.40 8.91
C VAL A 390 17.29 -23.92 9.04
N THR A 391 17.79 -23.94 10.27
CA THR A 391 19.17 -24.34 10.59
C THR A 391 19.21 -25.78 11.07
N VAL A 392 20.13 -26.58 10.54
CA VAL A 392 20.46 -27.91 11.05
C VAL A 392 21.95 -27.93 11.40
N ASP A 393 22.22 -28.01 12.71
CA ASP A 393 23.57 -28.18 13.26
C ASP A 393 23.97 -29.66 13.30
N PHE A 394 25.26 -29.92 13.16
CA PHE A 394 25.87 -31.24 13.27
C PHE A 394 27.35 -31.14 13.65
N THR A 395 27.97 -32.28 13.96
CA THR A 395 29.39 -32.33 14.34
C THR A 395 30.27 -31.74 13.22
N PRO A 396 31.19 -30.81 13.52
CA PRO A 396 32.12 -30.28 12.52
C PRO A 396 32.93 -31.39 11.84
N GLY A 397 33.00 -31.37 10.51
CA GLY A 397 33.74 -32.38 9.75
C GLY A 397 34.03 -31.98 8.30
N GLY A 398 35.05 -32.62 7.72
CA GLY A 398 35.38 -32.52 6.30
C GLY A 398 34.55 -33.50 5.46
N TYR A 399 33.33 -33.12 5.14
CA TYR A 399 32.42 -33.93 4.32
C TYR A 399 32.64 -33.64 2.83
N LYS A 400 32.78 -34.68 2.00
CA LYS A 400 32.90 -34.53 0.52
C LYS A 400 31.54 -34.54 -0.18
N TYR A 401 30.52 -35.06 0.50
CA TYR A 401 29.16 -35.06 0.01
C TYR A 401 28.17 -34.87 1.15
N LEU A 402 27.17 -34.02 0.93
CA LEU A 402 26.01 -33.84 1.79
C LEU A 402 24.73 -34.19 1.02
N GLU A 403 23.80 -34.84 1.68
CA GLU A 403 22.44 -35.10 1.19
C GLU A 403 21.44 -34.46 2.16
N ILE A 404 20.55 -33.64 1.63
CA ILE A 404 19.52 -32.95 2.41
C ILE A 404 18.15 -33.41 1.93
N GLU A 405 17.32 -33.83 2.88
CA GLU A 405 15.93 -34.19 2.68
C GLU A 405 15.05 -33.23 3.48
N ALA A 406 14.10 -32.55 2.83
CA ALA A 406 13.07 -31.74 3.48
C ALA A 406 11.69 -32.31 3.17
N ILE A 407 11.15 -33.07 4.13
CA ILE A 407 9.90 -33.83 4.01
C ILE A 407 8.74 -32.86 4.10
N ASN A 408 7.96 -32.75 3.02
CA ASN A 408 6.82 -31.85 2.96
C ASN A 408 5.65 -32.36 3.81
N VAL A 409 4.78 -31.44 4.23
CA VAL A 409 3.58 -31.79 5.00
C VAL A 409 2.68 -32.71 4.17
N GLN A 410 2.43 -33.92 4.65
CA GLN A 410 1.65 -34.90 3.89
C GLN A 410 0.15 -34.65 3.98
N LYS A 411 -0.31 -34.06 5.09
CA LYS A 411 -1.70 -33.69 5.31
C LYS A 411 -1.79 -32.33 6.02
N LEU A 412 -2.26 -31.33 5.30
CA LEU A 412 -2.43 -29.99 5.85
C LEU A 412 -3.39 -29.98 7.06
N PRO A 413 -3.13 -29.10 8.05
CA PRO A 413 -3.84 -29.10 9.33
C PRO A 413 -5.32 -28.73 9.18
N LYS A 414 -6.13 -29.11 10.17
CA LYS A 414 -7.60 -28.94 10.16
C LYS A 414 -8.06 -27.50 9.93
N TRP A 415 -7.28 -26.51 10.37
CA TRP A 415 -7.59 -25.09 10.23
C TRP A 415 -7.41 -24.56 8.81
N HIS A 416 -6.63 -25.25 7.97
CA HIS A 416 -6.31 -24.80 6.62
C HIS A 416 -7.45 -25.14 5.64
N PRO A 417 -7.82 -24.27 4.68
CA PRO A 417 -8.87 -24.56 3.70
C PRO A 417 -8.63 -25.85 2.90
N GLY A 418 -7.38 -26.08 2.50
CA GLY A 418 -6.92 -27.31 1.83
C GLY A 418 -6.57 -28.46 2.77
N LYS A 419 -7.24 -28.59 3.91
CA LYS A 419 -6.99 -29.67 4.89
C LYS A 419 -6.94 -31.04 4.20
N LYS A 420 -6.05 -31.91 4.67
CA LYS A 420 -5.75 -33.25 4.10
C LYS A 420 -4.96 -33.25 2.78
N GLU A 421 -4.83 -32.13 2.07
CA GLU A 421 -3.91 -32.05 0.93
C GLU A 421 -2.45 -32.05 1.38
N LYS A 422 -1.52 -32.26 0.45
CA LYS A 422 -0.09 -32.08 0.68
C LYS A 422 0.28 -30.58 0.67
N GLY A 423 1.16 -30.19 1.58
CA GLY A 423 1.83 -28.91 1.57
C GLY A 423 3.03 -28.87 0.62
N TRP A 424 3.35 -27.68 0.13
CA TRP A 424 4.54 -27.38 -0.64
C TRP A 424 5.72 -27.10 0.29
N VAL A 425 6.91 -27.52 -0.15
CA VAL A 425 8.20 -27.00 0.32
C VAL A 425 8.81 -26.23 -0.85
N PHE A 426 9.15 -24.96 -0.63
CA PHE A 426 9.90 -24.15 -1.57
C PHE A 426 11.23 -23.77 -0.96
N VAL A 427 12.30 -23.96 -1.72
CA VAL A 427 13.68 -23.65 -1.34
C VAL A 427 14.34 -22.82 -2.44
N ASP A 428 15.03 -21.76 -2.07
CA ASP A 428 15.75 -20.89 -3.01
C ASP A 428 17.25 -20.81 -2.73
N GLU A 429 17.74 -21.37 -1.63
CA GLU A 429 19.16 -21.38 -1.32
C GLU A 429 19.45 -22.36 -0.17
N VAL A 430 20.64 -22.97 -0.19
CA VAL A 430 21.21 -23.69 0.96
C VAL A 430 22.57 -23.09 1.29
N PHE A 431 22.74 -22.63 2.52
CA PHE A 431 24.00 -22.10 3.04
C PHE A 431 24.72 -23.14 3.89
N PHE A 432 26.06 -23.13 3.84
CA PHE A 432 26.92 -24.10 4.50
C PHE A 432 27.95 -23.38 5.35
N TYR A 433 28.09 -23.73 6.64
CA TYR A 433 28.98 -23.04 7.59
C TYR A 433 29.83 -24.00 8.41
#